data_AF-A0A7C9CLT3-F1
#
_entry.id   AF-A0A7C9CLT3-F1
#
_cell.length_a   1.000
_cell.length_b   1.000
_cell.length_c   1.000
_cell.angle_alpha   90.00
_cell.angle_beta   90.00
_cell.angle_gamma   90.00
#
_symmetry.space_group_name_H-M   'P 1'
#
loop_
_entity.id
_entity.type
_entity.pdbx_description
1 polymer ?
#
loop_
_entity_poly.entity_id
_entity_poly.type
_entity_poly.pdbx_seq_one_letter_code
_entity_poly.pdbx_strand_id
1 'polypeptide(L)'
;KELLKEEPYTAEDIEKITGESPRSIFSNCPTSLDVLKAAKYFKLHQRAAHVYSEARRVHAFKDTVSSNLSDEDMLKHLGDLMNESHCSCSVLYECSCPELEELVKVARDSGALGSRLTGAGWGGCTVSLVKESIVPQFILDLKEHFYQSRIDKGMINNNDLGLYVFASKPSSGAAIFKF
;
A
#
# COMPACT_ATOMS: atom_id res chain seq x y z
N LYS A 1 -18.77 -18.33 -4.22
CA LYS A 1 -17.98 -17.92 -5.42
C LYS A 1 -18.89 -17.44 -6.56
N GLU A 2 -20.14 -17.07 -6.30
CA GLU A 2 -21.20 -16.95 -7.32
C GLU A 2 -21.66 -15.51 -7.64
N LEU A 3 -21.04 -14.45 -7.11
CA LEU A 3 -21.63 -13.10 -7.20
C LEU A 3 -20.88 -12.10 -8.09
N LEU A 4 -19.57 -12.26 -8.32
CA LEU A 4 -18.80 -11.40 -9.24
C LEU A 4 -17.86 -12.25 -10.09
N LYS A 5 -17.93 -12.10 -11.43
CA LYS A 5 -16.96 -12.71 -12.38
C LYS A 5 -15.59 -12.04 -12.23
N GLU A 6 -14.53 -12.77 -12.52
CA GLU A 6 -13.16 -12.24 -12.44
C GLU A 6 -12.86 -11.25 -13.57
N GLU A 7 -13.49 -11.42 -14.71
CA GLU A 7 -13.31 -10.60 -15.89
C GLU A 7 -13.91 -9.21 -15.66
N PRO A 8 -13.29 -8.16 -16.21
CA PRO A 8 -13.83 -6.82 -16.05
C PRO A 8 -15.25 -6.68 -16.60
N TYR A 9 -16.00 -5.76 -15.99
CA TYR A 9 -17.35 -5.40 -16.37
C TYR A 9 -17.35 -4.15 -17.23
N THR A 10 -18.26 -4.05 -18.20
CA THR A 10 -18.59 -2.77 -18.86
C THR A 10 -19.68 -2.04 -18.06
N ALA A 11 -19.94 -0.77 -18.39
CA ALA A 11 -21.09 -0.06 -17.81
C ALA A 11 -22.43 -0.73 -18.17
N GLU A 12 -22.53 -1.34 -19.36
CA GLU A 12 -23.70 -2.10 -19.82
C GLU A 12 -23.89 -3.40 -19.03
N ASP A 13 -22.79 -4.13 -18.74
CA ASP A 13 -22.84 -5.31 -17.87
C ASP A 13 -23.41 -4.93 -16.49
N ILE A 14 -22.94 -3.80 -15.93
CA ILE A 14 -23.40 -3.30 -14.63
C ILE A 14 -24.87 -2.94 -14.70
N GLU A 15 -25.30 -2.16 -15.70
CA GLU A 15 -26.69 -1.74 -15.89
C GLU A 15 -27.63 -2.95 -16.01
N LYS A 16 -27.22 -4.00 -16.73
CA LYS A 16 -28.00 -5.24 -16.84
C LYS A 16 -28.17 -5.95 -15.50
N ILE A 17 -27.19 -5.87 -14.61
CA ILE A 17 -27.22 -6.51 -13.28
C ILE A 17 -28.02 -5.68 -12.28
N THR A 18 -27.82 -4.36 -12.28
CA THR A 18 -28.47 -3.45 -11.32
C THR A 18 -29.89 -3.08 -11.72
N GLY A 19 -30.24 -3.21 -13.01
CA GLY A 19 -31.49 -2.69 -13.57
C GLY A 19 -31.53 -1.16 -13.70
N GLU A 20 -30.41 -0.49 -13.41
CA GLU A 20 -30.28 0.96 -13.41
C GLU A 20 -28.99 1.40 -14.09
N SER A 21 -29.09 2.42 -14.94
CA SER A 21 -27.91 2.96 -15.62
C SER A 21 -26.96 3.62 -14.62
N PRO A 22 -25.65 3.27 -14.60
CA PRO A 22 -24.65 3.93 -13.76
C PRO A 22 -24.63 5.45 -13.93
N ARG A 23 -24.92 5.97 -15.13
CA ARG A 23 -25.02 7.41 -15.38
C ARG A 23 -26.17 8.06 -14.64
N SER A 24 -27.30 7.36 -14.50
CA SER A 24 -28.46 7.81 -13.74
C SER A 24 -28.14 7.83 -12.25
N ILE A 25 -27.57 6.72 -11.74
CA ILE A 25 -27.15 6.57 -10.33
C ILE A 25 -26.20 7.70 -9.91
N PHE A 26 -25.23 8.02 -10.76
CA PHE A 26 -24.22 9.05 -10.47
C PHE A 26 -24.52 10.42 -11.07
N SER A 27 -25.78 10.70 -11.44
CA SER A 27 -26.18 11.97 -12.09
C SER A 27 -25.77 13.22 -11.30
N ASN A 28 -25.78 13.14 -9.97
CA ASN A 28 -25.39 14.23 -9.07
C ASN A 28 -23.90 14.19 -8.65
N CYS A 29 -23.07 13.36 -9.29
CA CYS A 29 -21.66 13.18 -8.94
C CYS A 29 -20.78 13.38 -10.19
N PRO A 30 -20.34 14.63 -10.47
CA PRO A 30 -19.56 14.94 -11.66
C PRO A 30 -18.29 14.11 -11.80
N THR A 31 -17.59 13.84 -10.69
CA THR A 31 -16.37 13.02 -10.67
C THR A 31 -16.64 11.57 -11.07
N SER A 32 -17.72 10.96 -10.58
CA SER A 32 -18.11 9.61 -11.00
C SER A 32 -18.51 9.57 -12.47
N LEU A 33 -19.17 10.62 -12.99
CA LEU A 33 -19.48 10.72 -14.41
C LEU A 33 -18.22 10.81 -15.27
N ASP A 34 -17.19 11.53 -14.82
CA ASP A 34 -15.92 11.61 -15.52
C ASP A 34 -15.17 10.27 -15.51
N VAL A 35 -15.23 9.53 -14.40
CA VAL A 35 -14.74 8.14 -14.34
C VAL A 35 -15.49 7.25 -15.33
N LEU A 36 -16.82 7.33 -15.41
CA LEU A 36 -17.62 6.55 -16.39
C LEU A 36 -17.28 6.90 -17.85
N LYS A 37 -16.83 8.13 -18.13
CA LYS A 37 -16.38 8.53 -19.47
C LYS A 37 -14.99 7.99 -19.80
N ALA A 38 -14.09 7.98 -18.82
CA ALA A 38 -12.69 7.58 -19.01
C ALA A 38 -12.50 6.06 -18.94
N ALA A 39 -13.19 5.39 -18.03
CA ALA A 39 -13.05 3.96 -17.78
C ALA A 39 -13.88 3.14 -18.78
N LYS A 40 -13.19 2.25 -19.51
CA LYS A 40 -13.84 1.26 -20.37
C LYS A 40 -14.32 0.03 -19.60
N TYR A 41 -13.66 -0.28 -18.49
CA TYR A 41 -13.84 -1.52 -17.75
C TYR A 41 -13.75 -1.30 -16.24
N PHE A 42 -14.50 -2.10 -15.49
CA PHE A 42 -14.59 -2.06 -14.03
C PHE A 42 -14.23 -3.43 -13.44
N LYS A 43 -13.13 -3.50 -12.68
CA LYS A 43 -12.61 -4.74 -12.06
C LYS A 43 -13.26 -5.04 -10.71
N LEU A 44 -14.58 -5.27 -10.72
CA LEU A 44 -15.40 -5.38 -9.51
C LEU A 44 -14.89 -6.47 -8.55
N HIS A 45 -14.59 -7.66 -9.06
CA HIS A 45 -14.10 -8.78 -8.26
C HIS A 45 -12.80 -8.45 -7.54
N GLN A 46 -11.79 -7.95 -8.27
CA GLN A 46 -10.47 -7.66 -7.71
C GLN A 46 -10.55 -6.53 -6.67
N ARG A 47 -11.33 -5.48 -6.93
CA ARG A 47 -11.46 -4.35 -5.99
C ARG A 47 -12.19 -4.78 -4.72
N ALA A 48 -13.27 -5.55 -4.85
CA ALA A 48 -13.97 -6.10 -3.69
C ALA A 48 -13.07 -7.05 -2.88
N ALA A 49 -12.36 -7.97 -3.56
CA ALA A 49 -11.43 -8.91 -2.92
C ALA A 49 -10.31 -8.17 -2.17
N HIS A 50 -9.75 -7.12 -2.75
CA HIS A 50 -8.78 -6.26 -2.06
C HIS A 50 -9.38 -5.64 -0.81
N VAL A 51 -10.50 -4.91 -0.93
CA VAL A 51 -11.10 -4.14 0.18
C VAL A 51 -11.45 -5.05 1.36
N TYR A 52 -12.13 -6.17 1.12
CA TYR A 52 -12.51 -7.08 2.21
C TYR A 52 -11.30 -7.80 2.81
N SER A 53 -10.32 -8.22 1.99
CA SER A 53 -9.11 -8.86 2.52
C SER A 53 -8.22 -7.88 3.29
N GLU A 54 -8.14 -6.62 2.87
CA GLU A 54 -7.38 -5.57 3.57
C GLU A 54 -8.04 -5.21 4.90
N ALA A 55 -9.36 -5.06 4.94
CA ALA A 55 -10.10 -4.86 6.19
C ALA A 55 -9.88 -6.03 7.18
N ARG A 56 -9.90 -7.27 6.68
CA ARG A 56 -9.57 -8.45 7.49
C ARG A 56 -8.13 -8.40 8.01
N ARG A 57 -7.16 -7.99 7.19
CA ARG A 57 -5.75 -7.83 7.61
C ARG A 57 -5.58 -6.79 8.71
N VAL A 58 -6.35 -5.69 8.67
CA VAL A 58 -6.34 -4.69 9.76
C VAL A 58 -6.76 -5.31 11.09
N HIS A 59 -7.84 -6.09 11.10
CA HIS A 59 -8.27 -6.81 12.31
C HIS A 59 -7.23 -7.83 12.76
N ALA A 60 -6.70 -8.65 11.83
CA ALA A 60 -5.66 -9.62 12.15
C ALA A 60 -4.38 -8.95 12.72
N PHE A 61 -4.00 -7.78 12.20
CA PHE A 61 -2.85 -7.02 12.70
C PHE A 61 -3.10 -6.55 14.13
N LYS A 62 -4.26 -5.95 14.41
CA LYS A 62 -4.67 -5.54 15.75
C LYS A 62 -4.68 -6.71 16.74
N ASP A 63 -5.28 -7.83 16.33
CA ASP A 63 -5.41 -9.02 17.17
C ASP A 63 -4.05 -9.64 17.46
N THR A 64 -3.13 -9.64 16.48
CA THR A 64 -1.74 -10.09 16.65
C THR A 64 -1.00 -9.23 17.67
N VAL A 65 -1.13 -7.90 17.61
CA VAL A 65 -0.55 -6.98 18.61
C VAL A 65 -1.10 -7.25 20.01
N SER A 66 -2.35 -7.69 20.13
CA SER A 66 -3.02 -7.96 21.41
C SER A 66 -2.90 -9.41 21.87
N SER A 67 -2.11 -10.24 21.18
CA SER A 67 -1.97 -11.67 21.45
C SER A 67 -0.90 -11.95 22.51
N ASN A 68 -0.86 -13.19 23.00
CA ASN A 68 0.16 -13.67 23.94
C ASN A 68 1.35 -14.34 23.23
N LEU A 69 1.60 -14.00 21.96
CA LEU A 69 2.75 -14.50 21.21
C LEU A 69 4.06 -13.95 21.79
N SER A 70 5.17 -14.65 21.52
CA SER A 70 6.50 -14.08 21.76
C SER A 70 6.71 -12.86 20.87
N ASP A 71 7.56 -11.92 21.28
CA ASP A 71 7.86 -10.71 20.46
C ASP A 71 8.34 -11.07 19.05
N GLU A 72 9.16 -12.13 18.93
CA GLU A 72 9.66 -12.61 17.65
C GLU A 72 8.54 -13.15 16.75
N ASP A 73 7.66 -13.99 17.30
CA ASP A 73 6.53 -14.54 16.54
C ASP A 73 5.53 -13.44 16.18
N MET A 74 5.28 -12.52 17.10
CA MET A 74 4.39 -11.37 16.87
C MET A 74 4.92 -10.52 15.72
N LEU A 75 6.18 -10.08 15.80
CA LEU A 75 6.79 -9.25 14.76
C LEU A 75 6.82 -9.95 13.39
N LYS A 76 7.09 -11.26 13.37
CA LYS A 76 7.02 -12.05 12.14
C LYS A 76 5.61 -12.04 11.54
N HIS A 77 4.58 -12.32 12.33
CA HIS A 77 3.19 -12.31 11.84
C HIS A 77 2.75 -10.93 11.34
N LEU A 78 3.13 -9.85 12.03
CA LEU A 78 2.86 -8.49 11.59
C LEU A 78 3.55 -8.19 10.24
N GLY A 79 4.80 -8.63 10.08
CA GLY A 79 5.53 -8.51 8.82
C GLY A 79 4.86 -9.27 7.66
N ASP A 80 4.42 -10.50 7.91
CA ASP A 80 3.69 -11.33 6.94
C ASP A 80 2.39 -10.63 6.48
N LEU A 81 1.62 -10.05 7.42
CA LEU A 81 0.41 -9.28 7.10
C LEU A 81 0.70 -8.04 6.25
N MET A 82 1.81 -7.34 6.49
CA MET A 82 2.24 -6.19 5.67
C MET A 82 2.59 -6.64 4.25
N ASN A 83 3.29 -7.76 4.09
CA ASN A 83 3.66 -8.31 2.79
C ASN A 83 2.44 -8.77 1.99
N GLU A 84 1.48 -9.45 2.64
CA GLU A 84 0.19 -9.82 2.03
C GLU A 84 -0.60 -8.58 1.58
N SER A 85 -0.60 -7.53 2.39
CA SER A 85 -1.22 -6.25 2.03
C SER A 85 -0.58 -5.64 0.79
N HIS A 86 0.75 -5.58 0.73
CA HIS A 86 1.43 -5.07 -0.46
C HIS A 86 1.10 -5.87 -1.73
N CYS A 87 1.12 -7.21 -1.64
CA CYS A 87 0.73 -8.08 -2.74
C CYS A 87 -0.70 -7.79 -3.21
N SER A 88 -1.62 -7.59 -2.26
CA SER A 88 -3.01 -7.22 -2.57
C SER A 88 -3.11 -5.85 -3.25
N CYS A 89 -2.37 -4.84 -2.78
CA CYS A 89 -2.31 -3.52 -3.42
C CYS A 89 -1.76 -3.59 -4.84
N SER A 90 -0.72 -4.41 -5.06
CA SER A 90 -0.04 -4.57 -6.35
C SER A 90 -0.91 -5.33 -7.36
N VAL A 91 -1.46 -6.47 -6.98
CA VAL A 91 -2.15 -7.40 -7.89
C VAL A 91 -3.66 -7.15 -7.96
N LEU A 92 -4.33 -6.97 -6.82
CA LEU A 92 -5.79 -6.86 -6.78
C LEU A 92 -6.26 -5.41 -6.92
N TYR A 93 -5.58 -4.47 -6.27
CA TYR A 93 -5.95 -3.05 -6.36
C TYR A 93 -5.25 -2.32 -7.50
N GLU A 94 -4.11 -2.83 -7.96
CA GLU A 94 -3.28 -2.26 -9.03
C GLU A 94 -2.88 -0.80 -8.73
N CYS A 95 -2.56 -0.52 -7.47
CA CYS A 95 -2.10 0.80 -7.01
C CYS A 95 -0.61 0.86 -6.67
N SER A 96 0.18 -0.13 -7.06
CA SER A 96 1.64 -0.06 -6.96
C SER A 96 2.27 0.59 -8.20
N CYS A 97 3.59 0.69 -8.23
CA CYS A 97 4.36 1.10 -9.41
C CYS A 97 5.75 0.43 -9.37
N PRO A 98 6.50 0.40 -10.50
CA PRO A 98 7.80 -0.27 -10.57
C PRO A 98 8.78 0.17 -9.48
N GLU A 99 8.80 1.47 -9.15
CA GLU A 99 9.68 2.03 -8.12
C GLU A 99 9.29 1.57 -6.71
N LEU A 100 7.99 1.43 -6.43
CA LEU A 100 7.51 0.90 -5.15
C LEU A 100 7.82 -0.60 -5.02
N GLU A 101 7.63 -1.38 -6.09
CA GLU A 101 7.98 -2.80 -6.10
C GLU A 101 9.48 -3.01 -5.88
N GLU A 102 10.33 -2.21 -6.54
CA GLU A 102 11.78 -2.22 -6.34
C GLU A 102 12.13 -1.88 -4.89
N LEU A 103 11.60 -0.77 -4.35
CA LEU A 103 11.90 -0.34 -2.98
C LEU A 103 11.45 -1.36 -1.93
N VAL A 104 10.25 -1.92 -2.09
CA VAL A 104 9.73 -2.96 -1.19
C VAL A 104 10.59 -4.22 -1.25
N LYS A 105 11.03 -4.63 -2.45
CA LYS A 105 11.94 -5.77 -2.59
C LYS A 105 13.26 -5.50 -1.87
N VAL A 106 13.91 -4.37 -2.13
CA VAL A 106 15.18 -4.01 -1.49
C VAL A 106 15.00 -3.96 0.02
N ALA A 107 13.93 -3.37 0.54
CA ALA A 107 13.66 -3.35 1.98
C ALA A 107 13.59 -4.75 2.60
N ARG A 108 12.91 -5.71 1.95
CA ARG A 108 12.84 -7.09 2.46
C ARG A 108 14.21 -7.77 2.40
N ASP A 109 14.95 -7.59 1.30
CA ASP A 109 16.29 -8.16 1.13
C ASP A 109 17.28 -7.59 2.18
N SER A 110 17.09 -6.34 2.61
CA SER A 110 17.84 -5.67 3.69
C SER A 110 17.36 -6.00 5.10
N GLY A 111 16.44 -6.97 5.27
CA GLY A 111 16.03 -7.48 6.57
C GLY A 111 14.74 -6.88 7.16
N ALA A 112 13.94 -6.15 6.38
CA ALA A 112 12.59 -5.81 6.82
C ALA A 112 11.73 -7.08 6.97
N LEU A 113 11.06 -7.23 8.11
CA LEU A 113 10.12 -8.33 8.38
C LEU A 113 8.88 -8.22 7.48
N GLY A 114 8.47 -7.00 7.18
CA GLY A 114 7.43 -6.71 6.20
C GLY A 114 7.60 -5.33 5.61
N SER A 115 7.26 -5.17 4.33
CA SER A 115 7.32 -3.88 3.64
C SER A 115 6.18 -3.73 2.63
N ARG A 116 5.58 -2.54 2.61
CA ARG A 116 4.44 -2.20 1.76
C ARG A 116 4.45 -0.73 1.37
N LEU A 117 3.81 -0.39 0.25
CA LEU A 117 3.43 0.98 -0.07
C LEU A 117 2.53 1.57 1.02
N THR A 118 2.54 2.90 1.19
CA THR A 118 1.65 3.61 2.11
C THR A 118 1.07 4.86 1.45
N GLY A 119 -0.14 5.24 1.84
CA GLY A 119 -0.93 6.25 1.12
C GLY A 119 -1.68 5.67 -0.08
N ALA A 120 -1.94 6.52 -1.08
CA ALA A 120 -2.77 6.17 -2.24
C ALA A 120 -2.11 5.16 -3.20
N GLY A 121 -0.77 5.14 -3.26
CA GLY A 121 -0.01 4.38 -4.24
C GLY A 121 0.26 5.15 -5.54
N TRP A 122 0.58 4.43 -6.61
CA TRP A 122 1.10 4.95 -7.89
C TRP A 122 2.32 5.87 -7.71
N GLY A 123 3.19 5.51 -6.75
CA GLY A 123 4.31 6.30 -6.26
C GLY A 123 4.16 6.63 -4.77
N GLY A 124 4.92 7.62 -4.31
CA GLY A 124 4.92 8.02 -2.89
C GLY A 124 5.88 7.20 -2.04
N CYS A 125 5.41 6.73 -0.89
CA CYS A 125 6.26 6.15 0.15
C CYS A 125 5.99 4.66 0.37
N THR A 126 6.98 3.99 0.96
CA THR A 126 6.84 2.67 1.57
C THR A 126 6.99 2.75 3.09
N VAL A 127 6.40 1.82 3.82
CA VAL A 127 6.62 1.60 5.25
C VAL A 127 7.13 0.18 5.47
N SER A 128 8.19 0.06 6.27
CA SER A 128 8.88 -1.21 6.51
C SER A 128 9.00 -1.46 8.02
N LEU A 129 8.66 -2.68 8.45
CA LEU A 129 8.85 -3.14 9.82
C LEU A 129 10.26 -3.72 9.96
N VAL A 130 11.09 -3.08 10.78
CA VAL A 130 12.52 -3.37 10.92
C VAL A 130 12.87 -3.46 12.40
N LYS A 131 13.71 -4.44 12.79
CA LYS A 131 14.21 -4.52 14.17
C LYS A 131 15.12 -3.32 14.46
N GLU A 132 14.96 -2.69 15.63
CA GLU A 132 15.69 -1.46 15.98
C GLU A 132 17.22 -1.62 15.86
N SER A 133 17.74 -2.81 16.20
CA SER A 133 19.17 -3.11 16.14
C SER A 133 19.77 -3.06 14.73
N ILE A 134 18.98 -3.27 13.67
CA ILE A 134 19.47 -3.30 12.30
C ILE A 134 19.16 -2.02 11.52
N VAL A 135 18.45 -1.05 12.11
CA VAL A 135 18.03 0.19 11.44
C VAL A 135 19.21 0.94 10.77
N PRO A 136 20.38 1.12 11.42
CA PRO A 136 21.51 1.80 10.78
C PRO A 136 21.98 1.08 9.51
N GLN A 137 22.10 -0.25 9.55
CA GLN A 137 22.51 -1.05 8.40
C GLN A 137 21.44 -1.04 7.30
N PHE A 138 20.18 -1.20 7.68
CA PHE A 138 19.04 -1.15 6.76
C PHE A 138 19.02 0.14 5.92
N ILE A 139 19.29 1.30 6.54
CA ILE A 139 19.34 2.59 5.83
C ILE A 139 20.52 2.63 4.85
N LEU A 140 21.68 2.07 5.21
CA LEU A 140 22.83 1.97 4.32
C LEU A 140 22.53 1.06 3.12
N ASP A 141 21.88 -0.07 3.35
CA ASP A 141 21.51 -1.00 2.28
C ASP A 141 20.49 -0.37 1.32
N LEU A 142 19.48 0.35 1.83
CA LEU A 142 18.56 1.12 0.98
C LEU A 142 19.29 2.19 0.18
N LYS A 143 20.27 2.87 0.79
CA LYS A 143 21.11 3.85 0.09
C LYS A 143 21.81 3.19 -1.08
N GLU A 144 22.51 2.09 -0.84
CA GLU A 144 23.32 1.40 -1.83
C GLU A 144 22.46 0.80 -2.96
N HIS A 145 21.39 0.09 -2.61
CA HIS A 145 20.67 -0.76 -3.56
C HIS A 145 19.49 -0.07 -4.24
N PHE A 146 18.96 1.04 -3.70
CA PHE A 146 17.84 1.77 -4.29
C PHE A 146 18.20 3.21 -4.64
N TYR A 147 18.74 3.97 -3.67
CA TYR A 147 18.93 5.41 -3.85
C TYR A 147 20.21 5.78 -4.62
N GLN A 148 21.27 4.96 -4.60
CA GLN A 148 22.55 5.29 -5.23
C GLN A 148 22.39 5.55 -6.72
N SER A 149 21.68 4.68 -7.43
CA SER A 149 21.40 4.87 -8.87
C SER A 149 20.63 6.15 -9.19
N ARG A 150 19.80 6.63 -8.25
CA ARG A 150 19.00 7.86 -8.36
C ARG A 150 19.83 9.10 -8.03
N ILE A 151 20.77 8.97 -7.08
CA ILE A 151 21.79 9.97 -6.78
C ILE A 151 22.71 10.16 -7.99
N ASP A 152 23.20 9.08 -8.58
CA ASP A 152 24.12 9.12 -9.73
C ASP A 152 23.46 9.76 -10.98
N LYS A 153 22.14 9.60 -11.12
CA LYS A 153 21.33 10.25 -12.16
C LYS A 153 20.96 11.71 -11.85
N GLY A 154 21.36 12.24 -10.70
CA GLY A 154 21.04 13.59 -10.26
C GLY A 154 19.57 13.81 -9.89
N MET A 155 18.80 12.73 -9.65
CA MET A 155 17.39 12.84 -9.21
C MET A 155 17.28 13.18 -7.72
N ILE A 156 18.27 12.79 -6.93
CA ILE A 156 18.33 13.02 -5.49
C ILE A 156 19.72 13.56 -5.14
N ASN A 157 19.79 14.57 -4.29
CA ASN A 157 21.06 15.01 -3.72
C ASN A 157 21.50 14.04 -2.61
N ASN A 158 22.75 13.59 -2.63
CA ASN A 158 23.30 12.70 -1.60
C ASN A 158 23.19 13.30 -0.18
N ASN A 159 23.26 14.62 -0.05
CA ASN A 159 23.13 15.30 1.25
C ASN A 159 21.69 15.29 1.79
N ASP A 160 20.70 15.04 0.92
CA ASP A 160 19.28 15.08 1.25
C ASP A 160 18.69 13.69 1.53
N LEU A 161 19.52 12.64 1.58
CA LEU A 161 19.06 11.25 1.76
C LEU A 161 18.14 11.08 2.98
N GLY A 162 18.43 11.79 4.09
CA GLY A 162 17.64 11.76 5.30
C GLY A 162 16.20 12.29 5.15
N LEU A 163 15.89 13.00 4.07
CA LEU A 163 14.53 13.41 3.71
C LEU A 163 13.72 12.28 3.07
N TYR A 164 14.39 11.29 2.49
CA TYR A 164 13.77 10.19 1.74
C TYR A 164 13.69 8.89 2.55
N VAL A 165 14.67 8.65 3.42
CA VAL A 165 14.72 7.47 4.28
C VAL A 165 15.01 7.87 5.72
N PHE A 166 14.10 7.53 6.63
CA PHE A 166 14.22 7.83 8.04
C PHE A 166 13.45 6.81 8.88
N ALA A 167 13.93 6.57 10.10
CA ALA A 167 13.21 5.79 11.09
C ALA A 167 12.18 6.66 11.81
N SER A 168 11.05 6.07 12.17
CA SER A 168 10.01 6.75 12.94
C SER A 168 9.48 5.85 14.06
N LYS A 169 9.03 6.47 15.14
CA LYS A 169 8.29 5.84 16.24
C LYS A 169 6.93 6.52 16.33
N PRO A 170 5.86 5.84 16.82
CA PRO A 170 4.56 6.48 17.02
C PRO A 170 4.71 7.78 17.84
N SER A 171 4.17 8.88 17.32
CA SER A 171 4.28 10.21 17.93
C SER A 171 2.92 10.74 18.38
N SER A 172 2.94 11.72 19.28
CA SER A 172 1.75 12.47 19.67
C SER A 172 1.09 13.16 18.48
N GLY A 173 -0.22 13.40 18.59
CA GLY A 173 -1.01 14.17 17.63
C GLY A 173 -0.80 15.68 17.75
N ALA A 174 -1.68 16.45 17.11
CA ALA A 174 -1.64 17.92 17.12
C ALA A 174 -1.73 18.50 18.55
N ALA A 175 -0.93 19.53 18.81
CA ALA A 175 -0.86 20.20 20.12
C ALA A 175 -0.77 21.74 19.94
N ILE A 176 -1.29 22.47 20.92
CA ILE A 176 -1.15 23.93 21.02
C ILE A 176 0.00 24.23 21.97
N PHE A 177 1.06 24.88 21.48
CA PHE A 177 2.16 25.38 22.32
C PHE A 177 1.81 26.77 22.82
N LYS A 178 1.85 26.96 24.15
CA LYS A 178 1.75 28.28 24.79
C LYS A 178 3.16 28.70 25.20
N PHE A 179 3.57 29.87 24.72
CA PHE A 179 4.86 30.50 25.05
C PHE A 179 4.64 31.65 26.02
#